data_AF-A0A970WRP8-F1
#
_entry.id   AF-A0A970WRP8-F1
#
_cell.length_a   1.000
_cell.length_b   1.000
_cell.length_c   1.000
_cell.angle_alpha   90.00
_cell.angle_beta   90.00
_cell.angle_gamma   90.00
#
_symmetry.space_group_name_H-M   'P 1'
#
loop_
_entity.id
_entity.type
_entity.pdbx_description
1 polymer ?
#
loop_
_entity_poly.entity_id
_entity_poly.type
_entity_poly.pdbx_seq_one_letter_code
_entity_poly.pdbx_strand_id
1 'polypeptide(L)'
;MPSRFHAITKDEMDQFLIGLGFVPLKLKGVVELVYGKIVPVGGHRLSLRCYTAVDPGGESREKGTDAIRLQLFHKLQDQIVPCGRPQKCLRVESWRDNIGKAICRITAAENLHVCPACGHPMVLRRNGATGQEFWGCSAFRLTGCKGRWSPRQGQLTPGDLNRAVAGTPTSALRP
;
A
#
# COMPACT_ATOMS: atom_id res chain seq x y z
N MET A 1 -18.85 -10.40 23.37
CA MET A 1 -20.07 -9.74 22.84
C MET A 1 -19.85 -9.49 21.35
N PRO A 2 -20.81 -9.81 20.47
CA PRO A 2 -20.67 -9.54 19.04
C PRO A 2 -20.66 -8.03 18.78
N SER A 3 -19.73 -7.57 17.94
CA SER A 3 -19.61 -6.16 17.57
C SER A 3 -20.82 -5.70 16.76
N ARG A 4 -21.51 -4.64 17.19
CA ARG A 4 -22.67 -4.10 16.49
C ARG A 4 -22.22 -3.28 15.28
N PHE A 5 -22.90 -3.47 14.15
CA PHE A 5 -22.71 -2.64 12.96
C PHE A 5 -23.04 -1.18 13.27
N HIS A 6 -22.21 -0.27 12.80
CA HIS A 6 -22.37 1.16 12.97
C HIS A 6 -22.37 1.85 11.60
N ALA A 7 -23.48 2.50 11.26
CA ALA A 7 -23.62 3.26 10.02
C ALA A 7 -22.87 4.60 10.17
N ILE A 8 -21.67 4.69 9.58
CA ILE A 8 -20.83 5.89 9.64
C ILE A 8 -21.31 6.89 8.60
N THR A 9 -21.62 8.11 9.04
CA THR A 9 -21.97 9.22 8.15
C THR A 9 -20.71 9.84 7.52
N LYS A 10 -20.90 10.59 6.43
CA LYS A 10 -19.81 11.36 5.80
C LYS A 10 -19.17 12.34 6.79
N ASP A 11 -19.98 13.07 7.55
CA ASP A 11 -19.47 14.12 8.44
C ASP A 11 -18.66 13.54 9.61
N GLU A 12 -19.08 12.39 10.16
CA GLU A 12 -18.29 11.68 11.17
C GLU A 12 -16.95 11.20 10.63
N MET A 13 -16.92 10.76 9.37
CA MET A 13 -15.71 10.31 8.71
C MET A 13 -14.78 11.48 8.40
N ASP A 14 -15.33 12.61 7.92
CA ASP A 14 -14.60 13.86 7.69
C ASP A 14 -13.97 14.35 8.98
N GLN A 15 -14.75 14.53 10.05
CA GLN A 15 -14.24 15.01 11.34
C GLN A 15 -13.08 14.14 11.84
N PHE A 16 -13.19 12.83 11.71
CA PHE A 16 -12.15 11.91 12.16
C PHE A 16 -10.90 11.95 11.27
N LEU A 17 -11.04 11.71 9.97
CA LEU A 17 -9.90 11.56 9.07
C LEU A 17 -9.21 12.90 8.79
N ILE A 18 -9.97 13.98 8.64
CA ILE A 18 -9.41 15.33 8.49
C ILE A 18 -8.71 15.75 9.79
N GLY A 19 -9.27 15.40 10.96
CA GLY A 19 -8.61 15.60 12.26
C GLY A 19 -7.27 14.86 12.36
N LEU A 20 -7.14 13.70 11.72
CA LEU A 20 -5.87 12.96 11.59
C LEU A 20 -4.95 13.50 10.48
N GLY A 21 -5.32 14.57 9.79
CA GLY A 21 -4.55 15.19 8.71
C GLY A 21 -4.65 14.48 7.36
N PHE A 22 -5.72 13.71 7.13
CA PHE A 22 -6.06 13.24 5.79
C PHE A 22 -6.81 14.32 5.03
N VAL A 23 -6.70 14.28 3.70
CA VAL A 23 -7.46 15.13 2.79
C VAL A 23 -8.39 14.29 1.91
N PRO A 24 -9.61 14.74 1.62
CA PRO A 24 -10.49 14.05 0.69
C PRO A 24 -9.89 14.05 -0.71
N LEU A 25 -9.92 12.89 -1.37
CA LEU A 25 -9.43 12.68 -2.72
C LEU A 25 -10.59 12.30 -3.64
N LYS A 26 -10.74 13.02 -4.75
CA LYS A 26 -11.64 12.64 -5.84
C LYS A 26 -10.89 11.77 -6.83
N LEU A 27 -11.19 10.47 -6.86
CA LEU A 27 -10.60 9.52 -7.80
C LEU A 27 -11.60 9.17 -8.90
N LYS A 28 -11.17 9.17 -10.16
CA LYS A 28 -12.01 8.82 -11.31
C LYS A 28 -12.48 7.36 -11.19
N GLY A 29 -13.78 7.14 -11.31
CA GLY A 29 -14.39 5.79 -11.25
C GLY A 29 -14.53 5.21 -9.85
N VAL A 30 -14.18 5.96 -8.79
CA VAL A 30 -14.43 5.57 -7.41
C VAL A 30 -15.62 6.37 -6.90
N VAL A 31 -16.69 5.65 -6.54
CA VAL A 31 -17.91 6.27 -6.03
C VAL A 31 -17.79 6.51 -4.52
N GLU A 32 -17.12 5.64 -3.78
CA GLU A 32 -16.91 5.81 -2.34
C GLU A 32 -16.01 7.01 -1.99
N LEU A 33 -16.18 7.56 -0.78
CA LEU A 33 -15.29 8.60 -0.27
C LEU A 33 -13.91 8.01 0.02
N VAL A 34 -12.89 8.63 -0.59
CA VAL A 34 -11.48 8.27 -0.40
C VAL A 34 -10.75 9.43 0.24
N TYR A 35 -9.93 9.12 1.23
CA TYR A 35 -9.08 10.09 1.91
C TYR A 35 -7.62 9.70 1.73
N GLY A 36 -6.75 10.69 1.55
CA GLY A 36 -5.32 10.50 1.36
C GLY A 36 -4.49 11.27 2.37
N LYS A 37 -3.37 10.70 2.79
CA LYS A 37 -2.34 11.37 3.57
C LYS A 37 -0.95 10.92 3.12
N ILE A 38 -0.01 11.85 3.00
CA ILE A 38 1.39 11.50 2.76
C ILE A 38 2.03 11.13 4.11
N VAL A 39 2.64 9.95 4.17
CA VAL A 39 3.26 9.41 5.38
C VAL A 39 4.69 8.94 5.09
N PRO A 40 5.67 9.26 5.94
CA PRO A 40 7.00 8.67 5.87
C PRO A 40 6.95 7.26 6.49
N VAL A 41 7.39 6.24 5.75
CA VAL A 41 7.45 4.84 6.21
C VAL A 41 8.73 4.20 5.68
N GLY A 42 9.56 3.67 6.58
CA GLY A 42 10.80 2.97 6.20
C GLY A 42 11.75 3.81 5.32
N GLY A 43 11.83 5.12 5.54
CA GLY A 43 12.63 6.05 4.73
C GLY A 43 11.98 6.50 3.42
N HIS A 44 10.78 6.03 3.08
CA HIS A 44 10.06 6.39 1.86
C HIS A 44 8.86 7.28 2.16
N ARG A 45 8.57 8.23 1.26
CA ARG A 45 7.33 9.04 1.31
C ARG A 45 6.23 8.33 0.52
N LEU A 46 5.23 7.79 1.24
CA LEU A 46 4.15 7.02 0.65
C LEU A 46 2.81 7.75 0.81
N SER A 47 1.88 7.50 -0.13
CA SER A 47 0.50 7.97 -0.02
C SER A 47 -0.32 6.90 0.66
N LEU A 48 -0.70 7.11 1.92
CA LEU A 48 -1.70 6.30 2.60
C LEU A 48 -3.09 6.74 2.12
N ARG A 49 -3.89 5.79 1.63
CA ARG A 49 -5.27 6.04 1.23
C ARG A 49 -6.24 5.20 2.04
N CYS A 50 -7.32 5.83 2.48
CA CYS A 50 -8.42 5.25 3.21
C CYS A 50 -9.67 5.25 2.31
N TYR A 51 -10.14 4.05 1.95
CA TYR A 51 -11.35 3.81 1.18
C TYR A 51 -12.45 3.45 2.17
N THR A 52 -13.46 4.31 2.28
CA THR A 52 -14.37 4.28 3.44
C THR A 52 -15.59 3.39 3.24
N ALA A 53 -15.83 2.89 2.02
CA ALA A 53 -17.04 2.15 1.62
C ALA A 53 -18.35 2.92 1.93
N VAL A 54 -18.27 4.25 2.09
CA VAL A 54 -19.40 5.17 2.24
C VAL A 54 -19.65 5.81 0.88
N ASP A 55 -20.86 5.65 0.33
CA ASP A 55 -21.24 6.33 -0.91
C ASP A 55 -21.45 7.83 -0.67
N PRO A 56 -21.35 8.69 -1.70
CA PRO A 56 -21.49 10.14 -1.57
C PRO A 56 -22.88 10.58 -1.08
N GLY A 57 -23.88 9.72 -1.27
CA GLY A 57 -25.25 9.90 -0.79
C GLY A 57 -25.49 9.42 0.65
N GLY A 58 -24.48 8.91 1.35
CA GLY A 58 -24.59 8.46 2.75
C GLY A 58 -25.18 7.06 2.96
N GLU A 59 -25.55 6.35 1.89
CA GLU A 59 -26.07 4.98 2.01
C GLU A 59 -24.96 3.92 1.96
N SER A 60 -25.18 2.84 2.72
CA SER A 60 -24.29 1.68 2.75
C SER A 60 -24.66 0.71 1.63
N ARG A 61 -23.70 0.34 0.78
CA ARG A 61 -23.90 -0.75 -0.19
C ARG A 61 -24.24 -2.08 0.50
N GLU A 62 -25.00 -2.91 -0.22
CA GLU A 62 -25.49 -4.22 0.23
C GLU A 62 -24.38 -5.17 0.74
N LYS A 63 -24.81 -6.09 1.63
CA LYS A 63 -23.99 -7.03 2.42
C LYS A 63 -22.80 -7.62 1.66
N GLY A 64 -21.59 -7.36 2.16
CA GLY A 64 -20.34 -8.02 1.74
C GLY A 64 -19.12 -7.11 1.60
N THR A 65 -19.32 -5.78 1.52
CA THR A 65 -18.26 -4.77 1.34
C THR A 65 -18.33 -3.64 2.38
N ASP A 66 -18.71 -3.96 3.61
CA ASP A 66 -18.90 -3.01 4.72
C ASP A 66 -17.60 -2.53 5.38
N ALA A 67 -16.48 -2.60 4.66
CA ALA A 67 -15.17 -2.51 5.26
C ALA A 67 -14.34 -1.37 4.72
N ILE A 68 -13.86 -0.56 5.67
CA ILE A 68 -12.90 0.51 5.43
C ILE A 68 -11.56 -0.14 5.11
N ARG A 69 -10.95 0.24 3.99
CA ARG A 69 -9.66 -0.29 3.54
C ARG A 69 -8.59 0.79 3.60
N LEU A 70 -7.47 0.48 4.25
CA LEU A 70 -6.28 1.30 4.23
C LEU A 70 -5.20 0.64 3.38
N GLN A 71 -4.61 1.41 2.46
CA GLN A 71 -3.59 0.93 1.54
C GLN A 71 -2.53 2.02 1.33
N LEU A 72 -1.26 1.63 1.43
CA LEU A 72 -0.14 2.48 1.03
C LEU A 72 0.04 2.43 -0.49
N PHE A 73 0.42 3.56 -1.06
CA PHE A 73 0.76 3.71 -2.47
C PHE A 73 2.12 4.38 -2.61
N HIS A 74 2.95 3.81 -3.47
CA HIS A 74 4.20 4.39 -3.91
C HIS A 74 3.97 5.09 -5.25
N LYS A 75 4.33 6.39 -5.33
CA LYS A 75 4.30 7.15 -6.58
C LYS A 75 5.70 7.16 -7.18
N LEU A 76 5.85 6.58 -8.36
CA LEU A 76 7.08 6.57 -9.15
C LEU A 76 6.81 7.26 -10.47
N GLN A 77 7.34 8.47 -10.64
CA GLN A 77 7.02 9.34 -11.77
C GLN A 77 5.48 9.49 -11.90
N ASP A 78 4.89 9.02 -13.00
CA ASP A 78 3.44 9.05 -13.25
C ASP A 78 2.71 7.77 -12.82
N GLN A 79 3.43 6.78 -12.30
CA GLN A 79 2.86 5.53 -11.88
C GLN A 79 2.56 5.52 -10.38
N ILE A 80 1.33 5.13 -10.02
CA ILE A 80 0.90 4.94 -8.63
C ILE A 80 0.69 3.45 -8.41
N VAL A 81 1.46 2.84 -7.52
CA VAL A 81 1.45 1.39 -7.28
C VAL A 81 1.13 1.12 -5.81
N PRO A 82 0.16 0.25 -5.48
CA PRO A 82 -0.09 -0.13 -4.10
C PRO A 82 1.12 -0.88 -3.54
N CYS A 83 1.55 -0.57 -2.32
CA CYS A 83 2.69 -1.19 -1.66
C CYS A 83 2.32 -1.68 -0.25
N GLY A 84 3.05 -2.67 0.25
CA GLY A 84 2.72 -3.29 1.53
C GLY A 84 1.41 -4.10 1.49
N ARG A 85 0.95 -4.52 2.67
CA ARG A 85 -0.29 -5.29 2.83
C ARG A 85 -1.46 -4.36 3.17
N PRO A 86 -2.59 -4.41 2.44
CA PRO A 86 -3.77 -3.64 2.82
C PRO A 86 -4.25 -4.02 4.21
N GLN A 87 -4.75 -3.05 4.96
CA GLN A 87 -5.52 -3.28 6.19
C GLN A 87 -7.00 -3.12 5.90
N LYS A 88 -7.81 -4.00 6.50
CA LYS A 88 -9.27 -3.99 6.42
C LYS A 88 -9.83 -3.79 7.82
N CYS A 89 -10.71 -2.82 7.99
CA CYS A 89 -11.41 -2.53 9.22
C CYS A 89 -12.92 -2.64 8.98
N LEU A 90 -13.64 -3.29 9.89
CA LEU A 90 -15.11 -3.37 9.83
C LEU A 90 -15.73 -2.12 10.45
N ARG A 91 -16.90 -1.72 9.94
CA ARG A 91 -17.69 -0.59 10.46
C ARG A 91 -18.51 -1.03 11.67
N VAL A 92 -17.81 -1.15 12.79
CA VAL A 92 -18.37 -1.47 14.11
C VAL A 92 -18.21 -0.27 15.04
N GLU A 93 -18.85 -0.24 16.20
CA GLU A 93 -18.77 0.89 17.14
C GLU A 93 -17.31 1.34 17.43
N SER A 94 -16.37 0.40 17.51
CA SER A 94 -14.94 0.67 17.71
C SER A 94 -14.15 1.00 16.44
N TRP A 95 -14.81 1.43 15.36
CA TRP A 95 -14.17 1.65 14.06
C TRP A 95 -13.04 2.68 14.12
N ARG A 96 -13.20 3.74 14.92
CA ARG A 96 -12.19 4.81 15.09
C ARG A 96 -10.87 4.25 15.62
N ASP A 97 -10.95 3.47 16.69
CA ASP A 97 -9.78 2.79 17.29
C ASP A 97 -9.19 1.75 16.33
N ASN A 98 -10.04 1.03 15.61
CA ASN A 98 -9.60 0.03 14.63
C ASN A 98 -8.85 0.69 13.46
N ILE A 99 -9.32 1.84 12.96
CA ILE A 99 -8.58 2.63 11.97
C ILE A 99 -7.27 3.12 12.56
N GLY A 100 -7.27 3.68 13.77
CA GLY A 100 -6.05 4.14 14.43
C GLY A 100 -4.99 3.03 14.51
N LYS A 101 -5.38 1.84 14.99
CA LYS A 101 -4.52 0.65 15.04
C LYS A 101 -4.07 0.20 13.64
N ALA A 102 -4.94 0.27 12.65
CA ALA A 102 -4.60 -0.07 11.27
C ALA A 102 -3.62 0.93 10.64
N ILE A 103 -3.75 2.23 10.93
CA ILE A 103 -2.80 3.26 10.53
C ILE A 103 -1.45 2.94 11.16
N CYS A 104 -1.39 2.77 12.49
CA CYS A 104 -0.13 2.44 13.17
C CYS A 104 0.53 1.19 12.58
N ARG A 105 -0.24 0.13 12.33
CA ARG A 105 0.28 -1.11 11.74
C ARG A 105 0.79 -0.91 10.31
N ILE A 106 0.03 -0.25 9.45
CA ILE A 106 0.42 -0.08 8.04
C ILE A 106 1.59 0.88 7.88
N THR A 107 1.74 1.86 8.76
CA THR A 107 2.86 2.83 8.73
C THR A 107 4.08 2.38 9.52
N ALA A 108 4.03 1.21 10.19
CA ALA A 108 5.18 0.66 10.88
C ALA A 108 6.24 0.22 9.86
N ALA A 109 7.50 0.62 10.07
CA ALA A 109 8.58 0.40 9.11
C ALA A 109 8.87 -1.09 8.88
N GLU A 110 8.72 -1.91 9.92
CA GLU A 110 8.87 -3.36 9.90
C GLU A 110 7.86 -4.08 9.00
N ASN A 111 6.71 -3.45 8.73
CA ASN A 111 5.66 -4.00 7.86
C ASN A 111 5.82 -3.56 6.39
N LEU A 112 6.78 -2.69 6.09
CA LEU A 112 7.09 -2.28 4.73
C LEU A 112 8.30 -3.08 4.20
N HIS A 113 8.05 -3.97 3.25
CA HIS A 113 9.14 -4.66 2.55
C HIS A 113 9.74 -3.78 1.45
N VAL A 114 11.06 -3.71 1.44
CA VAL A 114 11.85 -2.95 0.46
C VAL A 114 12.62 -3.93 -0.42
N CYS A 115 12.71 -3.60 -1.72
CA CYS A 115 13.38 -4.42 -2.71
C CYS A 115 14.90 -4.40 -2.48
N PRO A 116 15.57 -5.55 -2.28
CA PRO A 116 17.01 -5.59 -2.04
C PRO A 116 17.84 -5.15 -3.25
N ALA A 117 17.29 -5.25 -4.47
CA ALA A 117 18.01 -4.92 -5.69
C ALA A 117 18.01 -3.42 -6.04
N CYS A 118 17.00 -2.67 -5.63
CA CYS A 118 16.84 -1.26 -6.04
C CYS A 118 16.35 -0.32 -4.93
N GLY A 119 16.13 -0.83 -3.72
CA GLY A 119 15.69 -0.02 -2.58
C GLY A 119 14.26 0.51 -2.67
N HIS A 120 13.45 0.10 -3.65
CA HIS A 120 12.06 0.55 -3.77
C HIS A 120 11.10 -0.31 -2.92
N PRO A 121 10.04 0.27 -2.34
CA PRO A 121 8.95 -0.46 -1.68
C PRO A 121 8.39 -1.60 -2.54
N MET A 122 7.87 -2.63 -1.90
CA MET A 122 7.36 -3.82 -2.58
C MET A 122 5.85 -3.94 -2.49
N VAL A 123 5.32 -4.71 -3.44
CA VAL A 123 3.90 -4.97 -3.66
C VAL A 123 3.64 -6.44 -3.37
N LEU A 124 2.61 -6.71 -2.56
CA LEU A 124 2.11 -8.07 -2.41
C LEU A 124 1.32 -8.46 -3.66
N ARG A 125 1.77 -9.50 -4.35
CA ARG A 125 1.13 -10.03 -5.55
C ARG A 125 0.77 -11.49 -5.32
N ARG A 126 -0.17 -12.00 -6.12
CA ARG A 126 -0.55 -13.41 -6.13
C ARG A 126 -0.16 -14.01 -7.47
N ASN A 127 0.49 -15.16 -7.46
CA ASN A 127 0.76 -15.93 -8.67
C ASN A 127 -0.55 -16.52 -9.18
N GLY A 128 -0.91 -16.26 -10.43
CA GLY A 128 -2.15 -16.74 -11.04
C GLY A 128 -2.21 -18.26 -11.22
N ALA A 129 -1.06 -18.92 -11.42
CA ALA A 129 -1.01 -20.36 -11.63
C ALA A 129 -1.00 -21.16 -10.32
N THR A 130 -0.21 -20.71 -9.33
CA THR A 130 -0.05 -21.45 -8.07
C THR A 130 -0.91 -20.91 -6.93
N GLY A 131 -1.51 -19.73 -7.10
CA GLY A 131 -2.26 -19.03 -6.06
C GLY A 131 -1.42 -18.49 -4.90
N GLN A 132 -0.10 -18.66 -4.93
CA GLN A 132 0.79 -18.24 -3.84
C GLN A 132 1.04 -16.74 -3.87
N GLU A 133 1.07 -16.12 -2.69
CA GLU A 133 1.43 -14.71 -2.53
C GLU A 133 2.95 -14.54 -2.54
N PHE A 134 3.43 -13.45 -3.17
CA PHE A 134 4.84 -13.09 -3.20
C PHE A 134 5.02 -11.57 -3.23
N TRP A 135 6.15 -11.11 -2.69
CA TRP A 135 6.52 -9.70 -2.72
C TRP A 135 7.34 -9.40 -3.97
N GLY A 136 6.87 -8.44 -4.77
CA GLY A 136 7.55 -7.99 -5.99
C GLY A 136 7.83 -6.49 -5.96
N CYS A 137 8.90 -6.05 -6.62
CA CYS A 137 9.28 -4.64 -6.67
C CYS A 137 8.15 -3.74 -7.24
N SER A 138 7.88 -2.60 -6.59
CA SER A 138 6.93 -1.60 -7.10
C SER A 138 7.39 -0.97 -8.41
N ALA A 139 8.70 -0.79 -8.59
CA ALA A 139 9.30 -0.19 -9.77
C ALA A 139 9.38 -1.14 -10.99
N PHE A 140 8.93 -2.39 -10.88
CA PHE A 140 9.08 -3.38 -11.97
C PHE A 140 8.59 -2.89 -13.33
N ARG A 141 7.43 -2.20 -13.39
CA ARG A 141 6.89 -1.73 -14.66
C ARG A 141 7.67 -0.54 -15.25
N LEU A 142 8.36 0.20 -14.40
CA LEU A 142 9.12 1.38 -14.81
C LEU A 142 10.57 1.01 -15.18
N THR A 143 11.25 0.26 -14.32
CA THR A 143 12.69 -0.04 -14.45
C THR A 143 12.98 -1.47 -14.89
N GLY A 144 11.96 -2.33 -14.99
CA GLY A 144 12.16 -3.76 -15.24
C GLY A 144 12.72 -4.54 -14.05
N CYS A 145 12.83 -3.93 -12.86
CA CYS A 145 13.41 -4.56 -11.68
C CYS A 145 12.65 -5.82 -11.24
N LYS A 146 13.29 -6.98 -11.37
CA LYS A 146 12.72 -8.31 -11.03
C LYS A 146 12.93 -8.71 -9.57
N GLY A 147 13.40 -7.79 -8.72
CA GLY A 147 13.68 -8.08 -7.31
C GLY A 147 12.44 -8.61 -6.59
N ARG A 148 12.65 -9.69 -5.85
CA ARG A 148 11.66 -10.33 -4.98
C ARG A 148 12.14 -10.25 -3.54
N TRP A 149 11.20 -10.34 -2.60
CA TRP A 149 11.51 -10.46 -1.19
C TRP A 149 10.96 -11.78 -0.69
N SER A 150 11.77 -12.48 0.09
CA SER A 150 11.37 -13.66 0.81
C SER A 150 11.79 -13.52 2.28
N PRO A 151 11.04 -14.11 3.23
CA PRO A 151 11.40 -14.07 4.65
C PRO A 151 12.77 -14.70 4.96
N ARG A 152 13.23 -15.63 4.09
CA ARG A 152 14.56 -16.25 4.17
C ARG A 152 15.68 -15.39 3.54
N GLN A 153 15.32 -14.41 2.71
CA GLN A 153 16.24 -13.55 1.95
C GLN A 153 16.68 -12.31 2.76
N GLY A 154 17.22 -12.55 3.96
CA GLY A 154 18.49 -11.88 4.29
C GLY A 154 19.66 -12.40 3.41
N GLN A 155 19.46 -13.51 2.70
CA GLN A 155 20.40 -14.09 1.74
C GLN A 155 19.78 -14.19 0.34
N LEU A 156 20.29 -13.37 -0.58
CA LEU A 156 19.99 -13.39 -2.02
C LEU A 156 20.04 -14.83 -2.58
N THR A 157 19.07 -15.19 -3.44
CA THR A 157 19.22 -16.40 -4.26
C THR A 157 20.20 -16.13 -5.40
N PRO A 158 21.13 -17.04 -5.74
CA PRO A 158 22.20 -16.79 -6.71
C PRO A 158 21.77 -16.39 -8.12
N GLY A 159 20.49 -16.57 -8.49
CA GLY A 159 19.97 -16.25 -9.82
C GLY A 159 19.77 -14.77 -10.14
N ASP A 160 19.83 -13.87 -9.14
CA ASP A 160 19.56 -12.44 -9.33
C ASP A 160 20.83 -11.55 -9.38
N LEU A 161 22.01 -12.09 -9.04
CA LEU A 161 23.27 -11.32 -9.00
C LEU A 161 23.88 -11.05 -10.38
N ASN A 162 23.55 -11.83 -11.41
CA ASN A 162 24.19 -11.73 -12.73
C ASN A 162 23.63 -10.64 -13.66
N ARG A 163 22.76 -9.73 -13.19
CA ARG A 163 22.21 -8.65 -14.03
C ARG A 163 22.45 -7.23 -13.54
N ALA A 164 23.07 -7.06 -12.36
CA ALA A 164 23.36 -5.74 -11.79
C ALA A 164 24.75 -5.19 -12.15
N VAL A 165 25.64 -6.00 -12.77
CA VAL A 165 27.06 -5.62 -13.01
C VAL A 165 27.39 -5.42 -14.51
N ALA A 166 26.43 -5.54 -15.42
CA ALA A 166 26.67 -5.39 -16.86
C ALA A 166 26.40 -3.97 -17.39
N GLY A 167 26.81 -2.95 -16.63
CA GLY A 167 26.49 -1.55 -16.92
C GLY A 167 27.58 -0.55 -16.53
N THR A 168 28.85 -0.92 -16.69
CA THR A 168 29.95 0.06 -16.71
C THR A 168 30.64 -0.06 -18.07
N PRO A 169 30.55 0.94 -18.96
CA PRO A 169 31.39 0.96 -20.14
C PRO A 169 32.83 1.23 -19.68
N THR A 170 33.69 0.22 -19.82
CA THR A 170 35.13 0.36 -19.74
C THR A 170 35.57 1.29 -20.87
N SER A 171 35.76 2.58 -20.55
CA SER A 171 36.42 3.50 -21.47
C SER A 171 37.87 3.05 -21.62
N ALA A 172 38.19 2.63 -22.83
CA ALA A 172 39.53 2.29 -23.26
C ALA A 172 40.38 3.57 -23.34
N LEU A 173 41.40 3.65 -22.49
CA LEU A 173 42.61 4.40 -22.77
C LEU A 173 43.75 3.39 -22.77
N ARG A 174 44.22 3.07 -23.97
CA ARG A 174 45.47 2.37 -24.24
C ARG A 174 46.52 3.42 -24.70
N PRO A 175 47.82 3.10 -24.57
CA PRO A 175 48.90 4.02 -24.26
C PRO A 175 49.28 5.00 -25.37
#